data_AF-A0A0K0Y6V4-F1
#
_entry.id   AF-A0A0K0Y6V4-F1
#
_cell.length_a   1.000
_cell.length_b   1.000
_cell.length_c   1.000
_cell.angle_alpha   90.00
_cell.angle_beta   90.00
_cell.angle_gamma   90.00
#
_symmetry.space_group_name_H-M   'P 1'
#
loop_
_entity.id
_entity.type
_entity.pdbx_description
1 polymer ?
#
loop_
_entity_poly.entity_id
_entity_poly.type
_entity_poly.pdbx_seq_one_letter_code
_entity_poly.pdbx_strand_id
1 'polypeptide(L)'
;MPQKRAMPNQTHTFNLPLSLCTLTTCAIAFAAITSQAAQAHEEIKDVILTDRSTNCADYADTYSAEVTDVQNARNFRASLAITVTGDSCEITSNAVPNHDFNATGRFARPVAEQNQSYSVPANPTFNSAPVALSLRYDNAVFLNGVKLDLLAAGCFGVGDGRIGCNDVSSPYRYDPMGPGAGFGADEHNAHTQPDGTYHYHGNPMALFDQSNPTSPSPVIGFAADGFPIFGSYIADGSTIRLATTSYRLKSGTRSGGPGGSYDGTFVDDWEFVAGSGDLDQCNGMVQDGVYGYVVTENYPHVIGCFMGTPDPSFLKRRR
;
A
#
# COMPACT_ATOMS: atom_id res chain seq x y z
N MET A 1 -31.26 -45.47 8.65
CA MET A 1 -31.64 -46.27 7.46
C MET A 1 -32.08 -45.31 6.35
N PRO A 2 -31.62 -45.45 5.10
CA PRO A 2 -30.32 -45.97 4.68
C PRO A 2 -29.52 -44.95 3.84
N GLN A 3 -28.21 -45.17 3.85
CA GLN A 3 -27.19 -44.52 3.05
C GLN A 3 -27.42 -44.75 1.55
N LYS A 4 -27.25 -43.72 0.72
CA LYS A 4 -27.10 -43.91 -0.73
C LYS A 4 -25.66 -44.31 -1.04
N ARG A 5 -25.48 -45.61 -1.31
CA ARG A 5 -24.29 -46.19 -1.93
C ARG A 5 -24.13 -45.67 -3.36
N ALA A 6 -22.90 -45.25 -3.68
CA ALA A 6 -22.41 -45.18 -5.06
C ALA A 6 -22.24 -46.60 -5.62
N MET A 7 -22.59 -46.78 -6.90
CA MET A 7 -22.19 -47.92 -7.72
C MET A 7 -21.84 -47.44 -9.14
N PRO A 8 -20.95 -48.17 -9.85
CA PRO A 8 -19.90 -47.55 -10.66
C PRO A 8 -20.17 -47.52 -12.16
N ASN A 9 -19.37 -46.67 -12.82
CA ASN A 9 -19.21 -46.47 -14.26
C ASN A 9 -19.19 -47.79 -15.05
N GLN A 10 -20.15 -47.97 -15.96
CA GLN A 10 -20.06 -48.96 -17.03
C GLN A 10 -19.35 -48.34 -18.24
N THR A 11 -18.16 -48.84 -18.54
CA THR A 11 -17.44 -48.60 -19.78
C THR A 11 -18.06 -49.43 -20.90
N HIS A 12 -18.76 -48.78 -21.84
CA HIS A 12 -19.19 -49.41 -23.08
C HIS A 12 -18.06 -49.34 -24.12
N THR A 13 -17.49 -50.49 -24.46
CA THR A 13 -16.60 -50.66 -25.61
C THR A 13 -17.44 -50.76 -26.88
N PHE A 14 -17.40 -49.72 -27.72
CA PHE A 14 -17.93 -49.76 -29.08
C PHE A 14 -16.85 -50.28 -30.04
N ASN A 15 -17.07 -51.46 -30.63
CA ASN A 15 -16.32 -51.94 -31.78
C ASN A 15 -16.98 -51.40 -33.06
N LEU A 16 -16.29 -50.51 -33.78
CA LEU A 16 -16.66 -50.09 -35.14
C LEU A 16 -15.87 -50.93 -36.18
N PRO A 17 -16.49 -51.32 -37.31
CA PRO A 17 -15.81 -52.07 -38.35
C PRO A 17 -14.88 -51.15 -39.17
N LEU A 18 -13.68 -51.66 -39.48
CA LEU A 18 -12.75 -51.06 -40.43
C LEU A 18 -13.39 -50.99 -41.82
N SER A 19 -13.57 -49.79 -42.35
CA SER A 19 -13.79 -49.54 -43.78
C SER A 19 -12.59 -48.79 -44.32
N LEU A 20 -11.89 -49.40 -45.29
CA LEU A 20 -10.79 -48.78 -46.01
C LEU A 20 -11.32 -47.59 -46.83
N CYS A 21 -10.96 -46.37 -46.40
CA CYS A 21 -11.11 -45.18 -47.21
C CYS A 21 -9.72 -44.53 -47.35
N THR A 22 -9.16 -44.61 -48.54
CA THR A 22 -7.92 -43.92 -48.92
C THR A 22 -8.15 -42.42 -48.87
N LEU A 23 -7.53 -41.72 -47.91
CA LEU A 23 -7.56 -40.27 -47.81
C LEU A 23 -6.15 -39.70 -47.68
N THR A 24 -5.85 -38.85 -48.65
CA THR A 24 -4.72 -37.95 -48.78
C THR A 24 -4.44 -37.22 -47.46
N THR A 25 -3.19 -37.22 -47.02
CA THR A 25 -2.72 -36.56 -45.80
C THR A 25 -2.81 -35.04 -45.93
N CYS A 26 -3.86 -34.45 -45.37
CA CYS A 26 -3.88 -33.05 -44.98
C CYS A 26 -3.56 -33.00 -43.48
N ALA A 27 -2.31 -32.69 -43.14
CA ALA A 27 -1.90 -32.50 -41.76
C ALA A 27 -2.48 -31.18 -41.25
N ILE A 28 -3.66 -31.25 -40.61
CA ILE A 28 -4.21 -30.14 -39.87
C ILE A 28 -3.41 -30.05 -38.56
N ALA A 29 -2.53 -29.06 -38.47
CA ALA A 29 -1.89 -28.69 -37.22
C ALA A 29 -2.99 -28.18 -36.26
N PHE A 30 -3.39 -29.00 -35.30
CA PHE A 30 -4.14 -28.53 -34.15
C PHE A 30 -3.19 -27.69 -33.29
N ALA A 31 -3.22 -26.37 -33.51
CA ALA A 31 -2.68 -25.44 -32.53
C ALA A 31 -3.54 -25.60 -31.27
N ALA A 32 -2.99 -26.20 -30.23
CA ALA A 32 -3.57 -26.16 -28.91
C ALA A 32 -3.56 -24.70 -28.46
N ILE A 33 -4.68 -24.01 -28.63
CA ILE A 33 -4.92 -22.73 -27.96
C ILE A 33 -5.06 -23.10 -26.50
N THR A 34 -3.96 -23.00 -25.76
CA THR A 34 -4.03 -22.97 -24.30
C THR A 34 -4.81 -21.73 -23.94
N SER A 35 -6.09 -21.88 -23.60
CA SER A 35 -6.82 -20.83 -22.91
C SER A 35 -6.06 -20.58 -21.61
N GLN A 36 -5.36 -19.46 -21.51
CA GLN A 36 -4.99 -18.93 -20.20
C GLN A 36 -6.31 -18.85 -19.42
N ALA A 37 -6.39 -19.55 -18.29
CA ALA A 37 -7.47 -19.31 -17.36
C ALA A 37 -7.51 -17.80 -17.16
N ALA A 38 -8.66 -17.18 -17.42
CA ALA A 38 -8.84 -15.77 -17.12
C ALA A 38 -8.42 -15.61 -15.66
N GLN A 39 -7.40 -14.78 -15.38
CA GLN A 39 -7.13 -14.37 -14.01
C GLN A 39 -8.44 -13.84 -13.43
N ALA A 40 -8.66 -14.10 -12.15
CA ALA A 40 -9.77 -13.43 -11.47
C ALA A 40 -9.58 -11.91 -11.63
N HIS A 41 -10.70 -11.21 -11.60
CA HIS A 41 -10.73 -9.78 -11.84
C HIS A 41 -11.74 -9.19 -10.87
N GLU A 42 -11.26 -8.35 -9.97
CA GLU A 42 -12.08 -7.74 -8.95
C GLU A 42 -12.23 -6.23 -9.21
N GLU A 43 -13.47 -5.76 -9.17
CA GLU A 43 -13.75 -4.33 -9.16
C GLU A 43 -13.77 -3.83 -7.73
N ILE A 44 -12.87 -2.89 -7.40
CA ILE A 44 -12.59 -2.46 -6.02
C ILE A 44 -12.92 -1.00 -5.74
N LYS A 45 -13.71 -0.35 -6.60
CA LYS A 45 -14.17 1.03 -6.38
C LYS A 45 -14.85 1.16 -5.01
N ASP A 46 -14.28 2.02 -4.17
CA ASP A 46 -14.72 2.34 -2.80
C ASP A 46 -14.88 1.11 -1.88
N VAL A 47 -14.22 -0.01 -2.20
CA VAL A 47 -14.23 -1.20 -1.36
C VAL A 47 -13.43 -0.94 -0.09
N ILE A 48 -14.09 -1.19 1.05
CA ILE A 48 -13.46 -1.23 2.37
C ILE A 48 -12.89 -2.63 2.59
N LEU A 49 -11.57 -2.72 2.78
CA LEU A 49 -10.88 -3.99 2.97
C LEU A 49 -11.24 -4.61 4.33
N THR A 50 -11.21 -5.93 4.40
CA THR A 50 -11.51 -6.69 5.63
C THR A 50 -10.52 -7.83 5.89
N ASP A 51 -9.79 -8.28 4.87
CA ASP A 51 -8.80 -9.35 5.02
C ASP A 51 -7.60 -8.89 5.87
N ARG A 52 -7.13 -9.77 6.74
CA ARG A 52 -5.98 -9.58 7.63
C ARG A 52 -4.81 -10.49 7.28
N SER A 53 -4.84 -11.18 6.13
CA SER A 53 -3.69 -11.96 5.71
C SER A 53 -2.44 -11.09 5.67
N THR A 54 -1.37 -11.63 6.23
CA THR A 54 -0.07 -10.94 6.30
C THR A 54 0.87 -11.40 5.19
N ASN A 55 0.41 -12.29 4.31
CA ASN A 55 1.16 -12.78 3.17
C ASN A 55 0.62 -12.12 1.89
N CYS A 56 1.48 -11.42 1.16
CA CYS A 56 1.11 -10.77 -0.10
C CYS A 56 0.54 -11.74 -1.15
N ALA A 57 0.89 -13.03 -1.07
CA ALA A 57 0.43 -14.05 -2.02
C ALA A 57 -1.08 -14.30 -1.91
N ASP A 58 -1.69 -14.05 -0.75
CA ASP A 58 -3.13 -14.22 -0.55
C ASP A 58 -3.95 -13.10 -1.21
N TYR A 59 -3.27 -12.03 -1.65
CA TYR A 59 -3.84 -10.92 -2.42
C TYR A 59 -3.50 -11.03 -3.92
N ALA A 60 -3.02 -12.18 -4.39
CA ALA A 60 -2.63 -12.36 -5.78
C ALA A 60 -3.85 -12.38 -6.71
N ASP A 61 -4.14 -11.22 -7.31
CA ASP A 61 -5.21 -11.07 -8.29
C ASP A 61 -4.99 -9.86 -9.20
N THR A 62 -5.96 -9.59 -10.09
CA THR A 62 -6.06 -8.33 -10.82
C THR A 62 -7.26 -7.52 -10.35
N TYR A 63 -7.05 -6.22 -10.16
CA TYR A 63 -8.03 -5.31 -9.61
C TYR A 63 -8.19 -4.08 -10.51
N SER A 64 -9.41 -3.53 -10.58
CA SER A 64 -9.66 -2.21 -11.17
C SER A 64 -10.55 -1.34 -10.30
N ALA A 65 -10.64 -0.05 -10.65
CA ALA A 65 -11.69 0.84 -10.19
C ALA A 65 -11.96 1.93 -11.23
N GLU A 66 -13.20 2.31 -11.46
CA GLU A 66 -13.52 3.55 -12.18
C GLU A 66 -13.68 4.69 -11.17
N VAL A 67 -12.80 5.69 -11.26
CA VAL A 67 -12.71 6.79 -10.27
C VAL A 67 -12.68 8.15 -10.93
N THR A 68 -12.99 9.18 -10.15
CA THR A 68 -13.06 10.56 -10.60
C THR A 68 -12.07 11.44 -9.84
N ASP A 69 -11.27 12.22 -10.57
CA ASP A 69 -10.69 13.46 -10.06
C ASP A 69 -11.83 14.48 -9.97
N VAL A 70 -12.35 14.66 -8.76
CA VAL A 70 -13.60 15.40 -8.50
C VAL A 70 -13.48 16.85 -8.95
N GLN A 71 -12.37 17.52 -8.61
CA GLN A 71 -12.17 18.93 -8.95
C GLN A 71 -12.08 19.16 -10.46
N ASN A 72 -11.42 18.25 -11.19
CA ASN A 72 -11.20 18.41 -12.62
C ASN A 72 -12.27 17.75 -13.49
N ALA A 73 -13.25 17.06 -12.88
CA ALA A 73 -14.28 16.28 -13.56
C ALA A 73 -13.68 15.32 -14.60
N ARG A 74 -12.59 14.64 -14.22
CA ARG A 74 -11.86 13.72 -15.11
C ARG A 74 -11.90 12.31 -14.54
N ASN A 75 -12.33 11.37 -15.37
CA ASN A 75 -12.37 9.96 -15.00
C ASN A 75 -11.01 9.29 -15.27
N PHE A 76 -10.68 8.33 -14.42
CA PHE A 76 -9.54 7.44 -14.53
C PHE A 76 -9.98 6.01 -14.25
N ARG A 77 -9.25 5.05 -14.81
CA ARG A 77 -9.40 3.64 -14.45
C ARG A 77 -8.17 3.21 -13.66
N ALA A 78 -8.34 2.87 -12.39
CA ALA A 78 -7.30 2.21 -11.61
C ALA A 78 -7.03 0.82 -12.15
N SER A 79 -5.76 0.42 -12.11
CA SER A 79 -5.31 -0.92 -12.42
C SER A 79 -4.25 -1.33 -11.42
N LEU A 80 -4.46 -2.50 -10.82
CA LEU A 80 -3.52 -3.17 -9.92
C LEU A 80 -3.47 -4.65 -10.31
N ALA A 81 -2.28 -5.23 -10.33
CA ALA A 81 -2.09 -6.67 -10.46
C ALA A 81 -1.03 -7.12 -9.46
N ILE A 82 -1.32 -8.20 -8.74
CA ILE A 82 -0.44 -8.84 -7.79
C ILE A 82 -0.20 -10.26 -8.28
N THR A 83 1.05 -10.63 -8.51
CA THR A 83 1.43 -11.95 -9.02
C THR A 83 2.51 -12.57 -8.17
N VAL A 84 2.29 -13.81 -7.72
CA VAL A 84 3.31 -14.56 -6.97
C VAL A 84 4.43 -15.00 -7.92
N THR A 85 5.67 -14.60 -7.60
CA THR A 85 6.88 -14.94 -8.35
C THR A 85 7.92 -15.54 -7.41
N GLY A 86 7.92 -16.87 -7.29
CA GLY A 86 8.78 -17.56 -6.33
C GLY A 86 8.38 -17.21 -4.90
N ASP A 87 9.31 -16.63 -4.13
CA ASP A 87 9.11 -16.25 -2.71
C ASP A 87 8.73 -14.77 -2.54
N SER A 88 8.37 -14.07 -3.62
CA SER A 88 7.90 -12.69 -3.59
C SER A 88 6.58 -12.52 -4.36
N CYS A 89 5.94 -11.37 -4.15
CA CYS A 89 4.82 -10.89 -4.94
C CYS A 89 5.26 -9.68 -5.76
N GLU A 90 5.05 -9.76 -7.08
CA GLU A 90 5.20 -8.63 -7.98
C GLU A 90 3.89 -7.85 -8.03
N ILE A 91 3.94 -6.59 -7.62
CA ILE A 91 2.82 -5.66 -7.58
C ILE A 91 3.01 -4.62 -8.65
N THR A 92 2.14 -4.59 -9.65
CA THR A 92 2.14 -3.58 -10.72
C THR A 92 0.87 -2.75 -10.69
N SER A 93 0.97 -1.44 -10.89
CA SER A 93 -0.18 -0.54 -10.92
C SER A 93 0.03 0.66 -11.84
N ASN A 94 -1.04 1.42 -12.12
CA ASN A 94 -0.98 2.70 -12.81
C ASN A 94 -1.05 3.93 -11.87
N ALA A 95 -0.86 3.72 -10.56
CA ALA A 95 -0.85 4.75 -9.52
C ALA A 95 -2.14 5.57 -9.37
N VAL A 96 -3.28 5.05 -9.84
CA VAL A 96 -4.61 5.62 -9.60
C VAL A 96 -5.27 4.86 -8.45
N PRO A 97 -5.84 5.54 -7.43
CA PRO A 97 -6.47 4.87 -6.29
C PRO A 97 -7.80 4.21 -6.67
N ASN A 98 -8.33 3.39 -5.76
CA ASN A 98 -9.65 2.79 -5.89
C ASN A 98 -10.81 3.69 -5.43
N HIS A 99 -10.56 4.96 -5.11
CA HIS A 99 -11.56 5.90 -4.63
C HIS A 99 -11.50 7.21 -5.42
N ASP A 100 -12.55 8.02 -5.33
CA ASP A 100 -12.53 9.37 -5.90
C ASP A 100 -11.56 10.23 -5.09
N PHE A 101 -10.95 11.23 -5.72
CA PHE A 101 -9.90 12.01 -5.09
C PHE A 101 -9.93 13.48 -5.53
N ASN A 102 -9.08 14.29 -4.90
CA ASN A 102 -8.93 15.72 -5.19
C ASN A 102 -10.21 16.54 -5.00
N ALA A 103 -11.09 16.21 -4.04
CA ALA A 103 -12.25 17.05 -3.76
C ALA A 103 -11.85 18.43 -3.21
N THR A 104 -10.65 18.54 -2.63
CA THR A 104 -10.10 19.83 -2.15
C THR A 104 -9.61 20.76 -3.27
N GLY A 105 -9.28 20.23 -4.45
CA GLY A 105 -8.74 21.00 -5.57
C GLY A 105 -7.36 21.60 -5.37
N ARG A 106 -6.52 21.02 -4.50
CA ARG A 106 -5.25 21.61 -4.05
C ARG A 106 -4.00 21.08 -4.74
N PHE A 107 -4.13 20.13 -5.66
CA PHE A 107 -2.96 19.54 -6.31
C PHE A 107 -2.19 20.56 -7.15
N ALA A 108 -0.86 20.58 -6.97
CA ALA A 108 0.04 21.43 -7.75
C ALA A 108 0.16 20.98 -9.21
N ARG A 109 -0.11 19.70 -9.49
CA ARG A 109 -0.12 19.09 -10.82
C ARG A 109 -1.38 18.25 -11.01
N PRO A 110 -1.98 18.23 -12.20
CA PRO A 110 -3.04 17.27 -12.52
C PRO A 110 -2.55 15.84 -12.33
N VAL A 111 -3.46 14.93 -11.94
CA VAL A 111 -3.13 13.51 -11.89
C VAL A 111 -2.83 12.98 -13.30
N ALA A 112 -1.81 12.13 -13.38
CA ALA A 112 -1.48 11.35 -14.55
C ALA A 112 -1.18 9.91 -14.12
N GLU A 113 -1.70 8.95 -14.87
CA GLU A 113 -1.36 7.54 -14.68
C GLU A 113 0.15 7.33 -14.82
N GLN A 114 0.73 6.59 -13.89
CA GLN A 114 2.15 6.24 -13.89
C GLN A 114 2.29 4.75 -13.60
N ASN A 115 2.95 4.03 -14.50
CA ASN A 115 3.22 2.61 -14.29
C ASN A 115 4.26 2.41 -13.18
N GLN A 116 3.90 1.61 -12.18
CA GLN A 116 4.73 1.25 -11.05
C GLN A 116 4.86 -0.27 -10.97
N SER A 117 5.98 -0.74 -10.42
CA SER A 117 6.28 -2.15 -10.22
C SER A 117 7.14 -2.31 -8.98
N TYR A 118 6.68 -3.15 -8.06
CA TYR A 118 7.33 -3.42 -6.79
C TYR A 118 7.39 -4.93 -6.54
N SER A 119 8.51 -5.41 -5.98
CA SER A 119 8.65 -6.77 -5.47
C SER A 119 8.56 -6.73 -3.95
N VAL A 120 7.65 -7.53 -3.40
CA VAL A 120 7.42 -7.63 -1.95
C VAL A 120 7.76 -9.05 -1.50
N PRO A 121 8.73 -9.25 -0.59
CA PRO A 121 9.00 -10.57 -0.04
C PRO A 121 7.76 -11.15 0.66
N ALA A 122 7.36 -12.38 0.31
CA ALA A 122 6.19 -13.04 0.92
C ALA A 122 6.47 -13.48 2.38
N ASN A 123 7.75 -13.60 2.74
CA ASN A 123 8.21 -13.96 4.08
C ASN A 123 9.30 -12.96 4.54
N PRO A 124 8.91 -11.75 4.99
CA PRO A 124 9.87 -10.73 5.42
C PRO A 124 10.64 -11.19 6.67
N THR A 125 11.89 -10.73 6.77
CA THR A 125 12.77 -11.05 7.91
C THR A 125 13.23 -9.79 8.61
N PHE A 126 13.29 -9.86 9.94
CA PHE A 126 13.84 -8.79 10.75
C PHE A 126 15.34 -8.58 10.51
N ASN A 127 15.73 -7.32 10.45
CA ASN A 127 17.10 -6.90 10.65
C ASN A 127 17.44 -6.83 12.16
N SER A 128 18.72 -6.90 12.48
CA SER A 128 19.19 -6.75 13.87
C SER A 128 18.98 -5.35 14.45
N ALA A 129 18.74 -4.36 13.60
CA ALA A 129 18.40 -2.99 13.95
C ALA A 129 17.49 -2.39 12.86
N PRO A 130 16.62 -1.42 13.21
CA PRO A 130 15.80 -0.75 12.21
C PRO A 130 16.63 0.02 11.18
N VAL A 131 16.08 0.13 9.98
CA VAL A 131 16.63 0.91 8.87
C VAL A 131 15.84 2.20 8.73
N ALA A 132 16.52 3.34 8.86
CA ALA A 132 15.88 4.65 8.73
C ALA A 132 15.28 4.84 7.33
N LEU A 133 14.15 5.56 7.27
CA LEU A 133 13.57 5.97 5.99
C LEU A 133 14.51 6.92 5.24
N SER A 134 14.39 6.96 3.93
CA SER A 134 15.14 7.90 3.09
C SER A 134 14.29 8.42 1.95
N LEU A 135 14.68 9.56 1.37
CA LEU A 135 14.03 10.12 0.17
C LEU A 135 14.26 9.31 -1.10
N ARG A 136 15.07 8.24 -1.03
CA ARG A 136 15.43 7.39 -2.17
C ARG A 136 14.48 6.22 -2.38
N TYR A 137 13.66 5.90 -1.38
CA TYR A 137 12.73 4.78 -1.43
C TYR A 137 11.30 5.30 -1.35
N ASP A 138 10.42 4.75 -2.17
CA ASP A 138 9.00 4.70 -1.82
C ASP A 138 8.85 3.74 -0.62
N ASN A 139 8.02 4.08 0.36
CA ASN A 139 8.01 3.38 1.64
C ASN A 139 7.16 2.11 1.62
N ALA A 140 6.08 2.12 0.85
CA ALA A 140 5.14 1.02 0.76
C ALA A 140 4.30 1.13 -0.52
N VAL A 141 3.55 0.07 -0.81
CA VAL A 141 2.44 0.09 -1.77
C VAL A 141 1.18 -0.43 -1.07
N PHE A 142 0.07 0.29 -1.23
CA PHE A 142 -1.22 -0.12 -0.69
C PHE A 142 -1.97 -1.01 -1.69
N LEU A 143 -2.93 -1.79 -1.19
CA LEU A 143 -3.74 -2.75 -1.95
C LEU A 143 -4.77 -2.09 -2.88
N ASN A 144 -4.69 -0.77 -3.07
CA ASN A 144 -5.33 -0.06 -4.16
C ASN A 144 -4.35 0.36 -5.28
N GLY A 145 -3.09 -0.04 -5.18
CA GLY A 145 -2.04 0.22 -6.16
C GLY A 145 -1.34 1.56 -6.03
N VAL A 146 -1.67 2.38 -5.03
CA VAL A 146 -1.01 3.65 -4.77
C VAL A 146 0.09 3.48 -3.74
N LYS A 147 1.21 4.18 -3.97
CA LYS A 147 2.37 4.13 -3.08
C LYS A 147 2.25 5.07 -1.88
N LEU A 148 2.95 4.70 -0.82
CA LEU A 148 3.28 5.58 0.30
C LEU A 148 4.65 6.22 0.04
N ASP A 149 4.71 7.55 0.01
CA ASP A 149 5.95 8.31 -0.02
C ASP A 149 5.95 9.27 1.17
N LEU A 150 6.26 8.74 2.35
CA LEU A 150 5.96 9.41 3.62
C LEU A 150 6.74 10.72 3.80
N LEU A 151 8.02 10.73 3.41
CA LEU A 151 8.91 11.87 3.66
C LEU A 151 8.78 12.95 2.58
N ALA A 152 8.48 14.18 3.00
CA ALA A 152 8.57 15.33 2.12
C ALA A 152 10.02 15.61 1.69
N ALA A 153 10.23 15.96 0.43
CA ALA A 153 11.48 16.60 -0.03
C ALA A 153 11.52 18.12 0.28
N GLY A 154 10.70 18.59 1.22
CA GLY A 154 10.65 19.99 1.67
C GLY A 154 11.20 20.13 3.10
N CYS A 155 12.05 21.13 3.31
CA CYS A 155 12.50 21.51 4.66
C CYS A 155 12.68 23.02 4.76
N PHE A 156 12.64 23.53 5.98
CA PHE A 156 12.84 24.95 6.25
C PHE A 156 14.19 25.45 5.71
N GLY A 157 14.21 26.63 5.10
CA GLY A 157 15.43 27.27 4.62
C GLY A 157 15.97 26.74 3.28
N VAL A 158 15.30 25.77 2.63
CA VAL A 158 15.65 25.28 1.30
C VAL A 158 14.59 25.71 0.29
N GLY A 159 14.96 26.59 -0.64
CA GLY A 159 14.04 27.09 -1.67
C GLY A 159 12.80 27.76 -1.06
N ASP A 160 11.63 27.39 -1.56
CA ASP A 160 10.32 27.79 -1.00
C ASP A 160 9.85 26.91 0.17
N GLY A 161 10.70 25.96 0.59
CA GLY A 161 10.42 24.98 1.65
C GLY A 161 9.63 23.77 1.19
N ARG A 162 9.19 23.69 -0.07
CA ARG A 162 8.26 22.64 -0.54
C ARG A 162 8.93 21.53 -1.33
N ILE A 163 10.11 21.79 -1.89
CA ILE A 163 10.90 20.80 -2.62
C ILE A 163 12.40 21.14 -2.57
N GLY A 164 13.25 20.19 -2.95
CA GLY A 164 14.69 20.39 -3.14
C GLY A 164 15.55 20.01 -1.94
N CYS A 165 14.94 19.64 -0.81
CA CYS A 165 15.61 19.18 0.39
C CYS A 165 15.92 17.68 0.31
N ASN A 166 16.90 17.31 -0.52
CA ASN A 166 17.26 15.94 -0.85
C ASN A 166 18.22 15.25 0.15
N ASP A 167 18.84 16.02 1.04
CA ASP A 167 19.62 15.46 2.15
C ASP A 167 18.67 15.12 3.30
N VAL A 168 18.57 13.82 3.63
CA VAL A 168 17.68 13.34 4.70
C VAL A 168 18.08 13.88 6.07
N SER A 169 19.34 14.24 6.26
CA SER A 169 19.87 14.79 7.52
C SER A 169 19.60 16.28 7.71
N SER A 170 19.07 16.97 6.70
CA SER A 170 18.66 18.36 6.83
C SER A 170 17.60 18.51 7.93
N PRO A 171 17.82 19.40 8.92
CA PRO A 171 16.88 19.60 10.02
C PRO A 171 15.62 20.33 9.53
N TYR A 172 14.56 20.27 10.33
CA TYR A 172 13.29 20.95 10.09
C TYR A 172 12.67 20.51 8.76
N ARG A 173 12.62 19.19 8.53
CA ARG A 173 11.84 18.61 7.44
C ARG A 173 10.38 18.71 7.77
N TYR A 174 9.58 19.23 6.84
CA TYR A 174 8.15 19.31 7.07
C TYR A 174 7.54 17.91 7.15
N ASP A 175 6.61 17.73 8.08
CA ASP A 175 5.65 16.64 8.01
C ASP A 175 4.57 17.05 6.99
N PRO A 176 4.38 16.33 5.86
CA PRO A 176 3.35 16.67 4.87
C PRO A 176 1.93 16.74 5.43
N MET A 177 1.68 15.99 6.51
CA MET A 177 0.41 15.96 7.24
C MET A 177 0.42 16.86 8.48
N GLY A 178 1.55 17.52 8.76
CA GLY A 178 1.70 18.45 9.87
C GLY A 178 0.84 19.71 9.69
N PRO A 179 0.50 20.40 10.79
CA PRO A 179 -0.25 21.66 10.74
C PRO A 179 0.44 22.69 9.85
N GLY A 180 -0.31 23.30 8.91
CA GLY A 180 0.22 24.36 8.06
C GLY A 180 1.31 23.91 7.06
N ALA A 181 1.62 22.62 6.96
CA ALA A 181 2.63 22.09 6.03
C ALA A 181 2.32 22.44 4.58
N GLY A 182 1.03 22.52 4.24
CA GLY A 182 0.53 23.13 3.02
C GLY A 182 0.90 22.40 1.73
N PHE A 183 1.26 21.12 1.77
CA PHE A 183 1.64 20.31 0.61
C PHE A 183 0.47 20.01 -0.35
N GLY A 184 -0.73 20.50 -0.04
CA GLY A 184 -1.90 20.36 -0.91
C GLY A 184 -2.47 18.95 -0.90
N ALA A 185 -2.28 18.21 0.21
CA ALA A 185 -2.93 16.93 0.42
C ALA A 185 -4.46 17.08 0.34
N ASP A 186 -5.10 16.10 -0.29
CA ASP A 186 -6.54 15.97 -0.37
C ASP A 186 -7.13 15.34 0.90
N GLU A 187 -8.43 15.06 0.86
CA GLU A 187 -9.19 14.42 1.93
C GLU A 187 -8.74 12.97 2.25
N HIS A 188 -7.86 12.39 1.43
CA HIS A 188 -7.28 11.06 1.60
C HIS A 188 -5.79 11.12 1.98
N ASN A 189 -5.31 12.28 2.43
CA ASN A 189 -3.92 12.50 2.87
C ASN A 189 -2.89 12.22 1.76
N ALA A 190 -3.24 12.52 0.52
CA ALA A 190 -2.41 12.31 -0.66
C ALA A 190 -2.35 13.54 -1.56
N HIS A 191 -1.29 13.63 -2.36
CA HIS A 191 -1.20 14.63 -3.42
C HIS A 191 -0.41 14.10 -4.62
N THR A 192 -0.21 14.95 -5.62
CA THR A 192 0.54 14.60 -6.83
C THR A 192 2.02 14.95 -6.72
N GLN A 193 2.87 14.08 -7.28
CA GLN A 193 4.26 14.41 -7.61
C GLN A 193 4.35 15.31 -8.86
N PRO A 194 5.52 15.88 -9.19
CA PRO A 194 5.70 16.74 -10.38
C PRO A 194 5.26 16.14 -11.73
N ASP A 195 5.21 14.81 -11.86
CA ASP A 195 4.70 14.08 -13.04
C ASP A 195 3.20 13.77 -13.00
N GLY A 196 2.52 14.09 -11.91
CA GLY A 196 1.12 13.73 -11.70
C GLY A 196 0.89 12.42 -10.94
N THR A 197 1.93 11.72 -10.45
CA THR A 197 1.73 10.51 -9.63
C THR A 197 0.98 10.84 -8.34
N TYR A 198 -0.20 10.27 -8.14
CA TYR A 198 -0.90 10.33 -6.84
C TYR A 198 -0.20 9.44 -5.81
N HIS A 199 0.01 9.93 -4.59
CA HIS A 199 0.68 9.19 -3.51
C HIS A 199 0.25 9.67 -2.12
N TYR A 200 0.27 8.75 -1.15
CA TYR A 200 -0.10 9.03 0.24
C TYR A 200 1.08 9.52 1.08
N HIS A 201 0.76 10.32 2.08
CA HIS A 201 1.61 10.67 3.23
C HIS A 201 1.06 10.19 4.58
N GLY A 202 -0.13 9.60 4.60
CA GLY A 202 -0.79 9.16 5.83
C GLY A 202 -1.93 8.17 5.59
N ASN A 203 -2.90 8.15 6.49
CA ASN A 203 -4.08 7.30 6.38
C ASN A 203 -4.83 7.57 5.06
N PRO A 204 -5.05 6.56 4.18
CA PRO A 204 -5.75 6.77 2.93
C PRO A 204 -7.23 7.11 3.10
N MET A 205 -7.80 7.00 4.32
CA MET A 205 -9.21 7.28 4.67
C MET A 205 -10.26 6.46 3.91
N ALA A 206 -9.84 5.58 3.00
CA ALA A 206 -10.71 4.87 2.06
C ALA A 206 -10.51 3.35 2.02
N LEU A 207 -9.48 2.80 2.68
CA LEU A 207 -9.15 1.36 2.60
C LEU A 207 -9.69 0.52 3.76
N PHE A 208 -10.15 1.15 4.85
CA PHE A 208 -10.66 0.46 6.04
C PHE A 208 -11.70 1.34 6.75
N ASP A 209 -12.52 0.76 7.62
CA ASP A 209 -13.51 1.52 8.41
C ASP A 209 -12.82 2.54 9.32
N GLN A 210 -13.31 3.78 9.34
CA GLN A 210 -12.73 4.91 10.06
C GLN A 210 -13.43 5.24 11.38
N SER A 211 -14.53 4.57 11.73
CA SER A 211 -15.37 5.02 12.86
C SER A 211 -16.09 3.91 13.65
N ASN A 212 -16.46 2.79 13.03
CA ASN A 212 -17.28 1.76 13.68
C ASN A 212 -16.69 0.35 13.52
N PRO A 213 -15.43 0.12 13.96
CA PRO A 213 -14.77 -1.15 13.74
C PRO A 213 -15.48 -2.25 14.54
N THR A 214 -15.81 -3.35 13.87
CA THR A 214 -16.30 -4.59 14.51
C THR A 214 -15.20 -5.63 14.69
N SER A 215 -14.03 -5.37 14.11
CA SER A 215 -12.81 -6.18 14.18
C SER A 215 -11.57 -5.28 14.09
N PRO A 216 -10.39 -5.78 14.48
CA PRO A 216 -9.13 -5.13 14.16
C PRO A 216 -8.99 -4.86 12.66
N SER A 217 -8.28 -3.80 12.30
CA SER A 217 -8.21 -3.29 10.92
C SER A 217 -7.60 -4.28 9.94
N PRO A 218 -8.03 -4.31 8.67
CA PRO A 218 -7.42 -5.16 7.65
C PRO A 218 -5.94 -4.81 7.42
N VAL A 219 -5.24 -5.70 6.71
CA VAL A 219 -4.03 -5.32 5.99
C VAL A 219 -4.44 -4.49 4.78
N ILE A 220 -3.82 -3.34 4.61
CA ILE A 220 -4.12 -2.37 3.54
C ILE A 220 -2.99 -2.22 2.54
N GLY A 221 -1.85 -2.88 2.78
CA GLY A 221 -0.65 -2.73 1.97
C GLY A 221 0.56 -3.44 2.55
N PHE A 222 1.67 -3.35 1.83
CA PHE A 222 2.95 -3.92 2.22
C PHE A 222 4.05 -2.88 2.10
N ALA A 223 4.90 -2.80 3.13
CA ALA A 223 6.06 -1.93 3.13
C ALA A 223 7.16 -2.49 2.21
N ALA A 224 8.11 -1.64 1.86
CA ALA A 224 9.23 -2.02 0.99
C ALA A 224 10.05 -3.20 1.54
N ASP A 225 10.05 -3.42 2.86
CA ASP A 225 10.74 -4.54 3.52
C ASP A 225 9.89 -5.81 3.67
N GLY A 226 8.68 -5.82 3.09
CA GLY A 226 7.77 -6.96 3.01
C GLY A 226 6.80 -7.10 4.17
N PHE A 227 6.97 -6.37 5.27
CA PHE A 227 6.01 -6.45 6.39
C PHE A 227 4.66 -5.80 6.03
N PRO A 228 3.54 -6.38 6.50
CA PRO A 228 2.21 -5.85 6.24
C PRO A 228 1.98 -4.51 6.94
N ILE A 229 1.05 -3.73 6.40
CA ILE A 229 0.56 -2.47 6.96
C ILE A 229 -0.90 -2.67 7.31
N PHE A 230 -1.25 -2.56 8.58
CA PHE A 230 -2.61 -2.60 9.08
C PHE A 230 -3.22 -1.20 9.12
N GLY A 231 -4.54 -1.11 8.97
CA GLY A 231 -5.28 0.11 9.35
C GLY A 231 -5.21 0.37 10.87
N SER A 232 -5.91 1.41 11.32
CA SER A 232 -5.65 2.02 12.63
C SER A 232 -6.17 1.28 13.86
N TYR A 233 -7.06 0.30 13.70
CA TYR A 233 -7.74 -0.35 14.82
C TYR A 233 -7.08 -1.67 15.24
N ILE A 234 -6.86 -1.83 16.53
CA ILE A 234 -6.24 -3.00 17.16
C ILE A 234 -7.20 -3.63 18.17
N ALA A 235 -7.00 -4.93 18.43
CA ALA A 235 -7.63 -5.60 19.55
C ALA A 235 -6.84 -5.35 20.84
N ASP A 236 -7.53 -4.86 21.86
CA ASP A 236 -7.05 -4.75 23.24
C ASP A 236 -7.96 -5.59 24.13
N GLY A 237 -7.60 -6.86 24.30
CA GLY A 237 -8.50 -7.87 24.86
C GLY A 237 -9.76 -8.04 23.99
N SER A 238 -10.93 -7.71 24.55
CA SER A 238 -12.21 -7.74 23.83
C SER A 238 -12.59 -6.40 23.19
N THR A 239 -11.81 -5.35 23.42
CA THR A 239 -12.12 -4.00 22.94
C THR A 239 -11.39 -3.75 21.62
N ILE A 240 -12.09 -3.19 20.64
CA ILE A 240 -11.49 -2.69 19.41
C ILE A 240 -11.32 -1.17 19.54
N ARG A 241 -10.10 -0.69 19.40
CA ARG A 241 -9.76 0.74 19.56
C ARG A 241 -8.62 1.15 18.63
N LEU A 242 -8.44 2.45 18.46
CA LEU A 242 -7.30 2.99 17.74
C LEU A 242 -5.99 2.60 18.45
N ALA A 243 -4.98 2.30 17.65
CA ALA A 243 -3.60 2.19 18.12
C ALA A 243 -3.04 3.58 18.46
N THR A 244 -2.23 3.62 19.51
CA THR A 244 -1.57 4.83 19.99
C THR A 244 -0.09 4.79 19.59
N THR A 245 0.36 5.76 18.80
CA THR A 245 1.78 5.96 18.51
C THR A 245 2.59 6.21 19.78
N SER A 246 3.84 5.74 19.82
CA SER A 246 4.78 6.08 20.88
C SER A 246 5.58 7.35 20.60
N TYR A 247 5.21 8.10 19.57
CA TYR A 247 5.73 9.45 19.33
C TYR A 247 4.87 10.48 20.04
N ARG A 248 5.52 11.48 20.66
CA ARG A 248 4.85 12.64 21.20
C ARG A 248 5.49 13.91 20.72
N LEU A 249 4.71 14.98 20.69
CA LEU A 249 5.21 16.32 20.41
C LEU A 249 6.11 16.77 21.57
N LYS A 250 7.28 17.31 21.24
CA LYS A 250 8.17 17.95 22.22
C LYS A 250 7.46 19.14 22.88
N SER A 251 7.82 19.46 24.11
CA SER A 251 7.30 20.65 24.80
C SER A 251 8.23 21.86 24.66
N GLY A 252 7.69 23.06 24.79
CA GLY A 252 8.45 24.30 24.72
C GLY A 252 8.63 24.83 23.30
N THR A 253 9.77 25.48 23.05
CA THR A 253 10.07 26.17 21.79
C THR A 253 11.36 25.67 21.15
N ARG A 254 11.43 25.76 19.81
CA ARG A 254 12.62 25.42 19.04
C ARG A 254 13.72 26.43 19.35
N SER A 255 14.91 25.94 19.69
CA SER A 255 16.07 26.78 20.04
C SER A 255 16.81 27.38 18.82
N GLY A 256 16.37 27.08 17.60
CA GLY A 256 17.01 27.52 16.35
C GLY A 256 16.12 27.29 15.13
N GLY A 257 16.66 27.61 13.95
CA GLY A 257 15.95 27.44 12.67
C GLY A 257 14.66 28.27 12.59
N PRO A 258 13.49 27.65 12.34
CA PRO A 258 12.21 28.37 12.22
C PRO A 258 11.71 28.98 13.53
N GLY A 259 12.31 28.65 14.68
CA GLY A 259 11.84 29.10 15.99
C GLY A 259 10.42 28.63 16.30
N GLY A 260 9.71 29.34 17.19
CA GLY A 260 8.33 29.01 17.57
C GLY A 260 8.20 27.78 18.47
N SER A 261 6.96 27.46 18.84
CA SER A 261 6.64 26.25 19.64
C SER A 261 6.77 25.00 18.79
N TYR A 262 7.15 23.87 19.41
CA TYR A 262 6.95 22.57 18.78
C TYR A 262 5.45 22.36 18.55
N ASP A 263 5.04 22.28 17.29
CA ASP A 263 3.63 22.24 16.87
C ASP A 263 3.33 21.12 15.87
N GLY A 264 4.33 20.30 15.53
CA GLY A 264 4.19 19.18 14.61
C GLY A 264 4.33 19.58 13.14
N THR A 265 4.65 20.85 12.85
CA THR A 265 4.97 21.31 11.48
C THR A 265 6.15 20.52 10.91
N PHE A 266 7.13 20.18 11.75
CA PHE A 266 8.33 19.47 11.34
C PHE A 266 8.40 18.09 11.98
N VAL A 267 8.99 17.14 11.25
CA VAL A 267 9.32 15.80 11.76
C VAL A 267 10.16 15.90 13.03
N ASP A 268 11.11 16.85 13.07
CA ASP A 268 11.98 17.11 14.22
C ASP A 268 11.25 17.58 15.49
N ASP A 269 9.96 17.94 15.40
CA ASP A 269 9.17 18.33 16.57
C ASP A 269 8.74 17.13 17.41
N TRP A 270 8.77 15.93 16.83
CA TRP A 270 8.37 14.70 17.49
C TRP A 270 9.55 14.02 18.15
N GLU A 271 9.29 13.32 19.25
CA GLU A 271 10.24 12.41 19.90
C GLU A 271 9.57 11.06 20.16
N PHE A 272 10.31 9.98 19.92
CA PHE A 272 9.90 8.64 20.31
C PHE A 272 10.13 8.45 21.81
N VAL A 273 9.10 7.95 22.50
CA VAL A 273 9.15 7.62 23.93
C VAL A 273 8.72 6.18 24.11
N ALA A 274 9.69 5.29 24.32
CA ALA A 274 9.43 3.86 24.44
C ALA A 274 8.36 3.57 25.52
N GLY A 275 7.31 2.85 25.11
CA GLY A 275 6.21 2.44 25.98
C GLY A 275 5.20 3.54 26.32
N SER A 276 5.23 4.70 25.65
CA SER A 276 4.19 5.73 25.84
C SER A 276 2.90 5.43 25.06
N GLY A 277 2.97 4.58 24.03
CA GLY A 277 1.85 4.08 23.25
C GLY A 277 1.94 2.57 23.02
N ASP A 278 1.16 2.08 22.07
CA ASP A 278 1.10 0.67 21.68
C ASP A 278 2.24 0.28 20.73
N LEU A 279 2.70 1.24 19.91
CA LEU A 279 3.55 1.00 18.76
C LEU A 279 5.04 1.24 19.07
N ASP A 280 5.90 0.54 18.36
CA ASP A 280 7.36 0.71 18.49
C ASP A 280 7.88 1.95 17.74
N GLN A 281 9.20 2.12 17.70
CA GLN A 281 9.85 3.27 17.04
C GLN A 281 9.61 3.32 15.52
N CYS A 282 9.27 2.19 14.90
CA CYS A 282 8.94 2.12 13.48
C CYS A 282 7.43 2.23 13.23
N ASN A 283 6.63 2.50 14.27
CA ASN A 283 5.18 2.56 14.22
C ASN A 283 4.51 1.21 13.90
N GLY A 284 5.14 0.12 14.34
CA GLY A 284 4.57 -1.21 14.21
C GLY A 284 4.39 -1.90 15.55
N MET A 285 3.73 -3.06 15.49
CA MET A 285 3.53 -3.96 16.62
C MET A 285 3.28 -5.38 16.10
N VAL A 286 3.34 -6.36 17.01
CA VAL A 286 2.90 -7.73 16.70
C VAL A 286 1.39 -7.84 16.89
N GLN A 287 0.69 -8.25 15.84
CA GLN A 287 -0.74 -8.56 15.84
C GLN A 287 -0.92 -9.98 15.28
N ASP A 288 -1.74 -10.81 15.92
CA ASP A 288 -2.01 -12.18 15.46
C ASP A 288 -0.75 -13.02 15.22
N GLY A 289 0.32 -12.76 15.98
CA GLY A 289 1.61 -13.45 15.88
C GLY A 289 2.55 -12.94 14.78
N VAL A 290 2.15 -11.90 14.02
CA VAL A 290 2.95 -11.32 12.95
C VAL A 290 3.19 -9.83 13.22
N TYR A 291 4.41 -9.35 12.97
CA TYR A 291 4.72 -7.94 13.05
C TYR A 291 4.21 -7.20 11.81
N GLY A 292 3.62 -6.02 12.00
CA GLY A 292 3.29 -5.12 10.92
C GLY A 292 3.24 -3.67 11.39
N TYR A 293 3.31 -2.76 10.43
CA TYR A 293 3.13 -1.34 10.67
C TYR A 293 1.65 -1.02 10.84
N VAL A 294 1.36 0.05 11.56
CA VAL A 294 -0.02 0.43 11.88
C VAL A 294 -0.24 1.88 11.49
N VAL A 295 -1.30 2.14 10.73
CA VAL A 295 -1.71 3.51 10.42
C VAL A 295 -2.14 4.22 11.69
N THR A 296 -1.69 5.45 11.89
CA THR A 296 -2.06 6.31 13.02
C THR A 296 -2.49 7.67 12.53
N GLU A 297 -3.37 8.34 13.29
CA GLU A 297 -3.75 9.72 13.00
C GLU A 297 -2.59 10.70 13.25
N ASN A 298 -1.77 10.41 14.26
CA ASN A 298 -0.61 11.22 14.61
C ASN A 298 0.67 10.64 13.99
N TYR A 299 1.72 11.46 13.94
CA TYR A 299 3.05 11.09 13.48
C TYR A 299 3.52 9.75 14.09
N PRO A 300 4.13 8.85 13.29
CA PRO A 300 4.59 9.02 11.90
C PRO A 300 3.56 8.62 10.83
N HIS A 301 2.26 8.61 11.17
CA HIS A 301 1.11 8.33 10.30
C HIS A 301 1.00 6.90 9.76
N VAL A 302 2.09 6.27 9.35
CA VAL A 302 2.10 4.88 8.85
C VAL A 302 3.36 4.13 9.30
N ILE A 303 4.56 4.65 8.99
CA ILE A 303 5.83 3.96 9.23
C ILE A 303 6.91 4.94 9.69
N GLY A 304 7.68 4.61 10.72
CA GLY A 304 8.79 5.44 11.22
C GLY A 304 10.17 5.00 10.70
N CYS A 305 10.31 3.70 10.44
CA CYS A 305 11.51 3.04 9.93
C CYS A 305 11.13 1.65 9.40
N PHE A 306 12.04 1.00 8.68
CA PHE A 306 11.89 -0.40 8.30
C PHE A 306 12.46 -1.32 9.36
N MET A 307 11.76 -2.41 9.68
CA MET A 307 12.24 -3.48 10.56
C MET A 307 12.94 -4.60 9.79
N GLY A 308 12.73 -4.68 8.47
CA GLY A 308 13.47 -5.53 7.55
C GLY A 308 14.36 -4.71 6.60
N THR A 309 14.78 -5.36 5.51
CA THR A 309 15.57 -4.72 4.44
C THR A 309 14.65 -4.32 3.30
N PRO A 310 14.54 -3.03 2.94
CA PRO A 310 13.67 -2.59 1.86
C PRO A 310 14.15 -3.10 0.49
N ASP A 311 13.23 -3.65 -0.30
CA ASP A 311 13.51 -4.21 -1.62
C ASP A 311 13.94 -3.12 -2.62
N PRO A 312 15.01 -3.32 -3.40
CA PRO A 312 15.47 -2.36 -4.40
C PRO A 312 14.44 -1.93 -5.45
N SER A 313 13.37 -2.68 -5.69
CA SER A 313 12.29 -2.26 -6.60
C SER A 313 11.61 -0.95 -6.15
N PHE A 314 11.65 -0.66 -4.84
CA PHE A 314 11.10 0.57 -4.27
C PHE A 314 12.06 1.78 -4.39
N LEU A 315 13.25 1.60 -4.96
CA LEU A 315 14.14 2.73 -5.25
C LEU A 315 13.48 3.67 -6.26
N LYS A 316 13.24 4.91 -5.83
CA LYS A 316 12.73 5.97 -6.70
C LYS A 316 13.69 6.15 -7.87
N ARG A 317 13.15 6.07 -9.08
CA ARG A 317 13.92 6.38 -10.29
C ARG A 317 14.44 7.80 -10.18
N ARG A 318 15.76 7.97 -10.21
CA ARG A 318 16.39 9.30 -10.24
C ARG A 318 15.85 10.03 -11.47
N ARG A 319 15.27 11.20 -11.23
CA ARG A 319 14.95 12.19 -12.26
C ARG A 319 16.03 13.24 -12.29
#